data_AF-A0A5P2B1C4-F1
#
_entry.id   AF-A0A5P2B1C4-F1
#
_cell.length_a   1.000
_cell.length_b   1.000
_cell.length_c   1.000
_cell.angle_alpha   90.00
_cell.angle_beta   90.00
_cell.angle_gamma   90.00
#
_symmetry.space_group_name_H-M   'P 1'
#
loop_
_entity.id
_entity.type
_entity.pdbx_description
1 polymer ?
#
loop_
_entity_poly.entity_id
_entity_poly.type
_entity_poly.pdbx_seq_one_letter_code
_entity_poly.pdbx_strand_id
1 'polypeptide(L)'
;MQASLPVDADEGFPQSFRLRFGEHVYRIELYVNAAEETVEETAAADGVLDLLGGGPFLVVAVAREEPGGLVPLLRRKAVRDLACPAGELRLVFREALVDVRNLNGTGSYGSKVLAGVSAP
;
A
#
# COMPACT_ATOMS: atom_id res chain seq x y z
N MET A 1 6.11 18.74 -5.83
CA MET A 1 7.16 17.91 -5.19
C MET A 1 6.64 16.49 -5.12
N GLN A 2 7.37 15.50 -5.66
CA GLN A 2 7.03 14.08 -5.56
C GLN A 2 7.98 13.45 -4.54
N ALA A 3 7.45 12.96 -3.42
CA ALA A 3 8.24 12.28 -2.39
C ALA A 3 7.90 10.78 -2.39
N SER A 4 8.85 9.92 -2.02
CA SER A 4 8.56 8.50 -1.83
C SER A 4 7.75 8.31 -0.54
N LEU A 5 6.76 7.43 -0.58
CA LEU A 5 6.13 6.96 0.66
C LEU A 5 7.12 6.09 1.44
N PRO A 6 7.05 6.10 2.78
CA PRO A 6 7.87 5.25 3.65
C PRO A 6 7.29 3.83 3.71
N VAL A 7 7.20 3.16 2.57
CA VAL A 7 6.78 1.75 2.53
C VAL A 7 8.03 0.91 2.69
N ASP A 8 8.07 0.15 3.78
CA ASP A 8 9.11 -0.85 4.02
C ASP A 8 8.47 -2.21 3.82
N ALA A 9 8.80 -2.85 2.71
CA ALA A 9 8.17 -4.09 2.32
C ALA A 9 8.65 -5.28 3.19
N ASP A 10 9.72 -5.10 3.97
CA ASP A 10 10.21 -6.09 4.93
C ASP A 10 9.44 -6.06 6.25
N GLU A 11 8.71 -4.97 6.54
CA GLU A 11 7.74 -4.92 7.66
C GLU A 11 6.51 -5.82 7.41
N GLY A 12 6.34 -6.32 6.18
CA GLY A 12 5.22 -7.17 5.80
C GLY A 12 3.90 -6.41 5.63
N PHE A 13 2.86 -7.15 5.28
CA PHE A 13 1.51 -6.61 5.09
C PHE A 13 0.50 -7.33 5.99
N PRO A 14 -0.42 -6.63 6.67
CA PRO A 14 -0.71 -5.20 6.54
C PRO A 14 0.35 -4.28 7.17
N GLN A 15 0.56 -3.12 6.56
CA GLN A 15 1.43 -2.05 7.08
C GLN A 15 0.62 -0.78 7.35
N SER A 16 0.95 -0.05 8.42
CA SER A 16 0.35 1.25 8.72
C SER A 16 1.39 2.25 9.17
N PHE A 17 1.33 3.46 8.63
CA PHE A 17 2.25 4.53 9.00
C PHE A 17 1.57 5.91 8.95
N ARG A 18 2.17 6.85 9.66
CA ARG A 18 1.73 8.26 9.68
C ARG A 18 2.57 9.06 8.69
N LEU A 19 1.90 9.91 7.92
CA LEU A 19 2.53 10.84 6.99
C LEU A 19 2.02 12.25 7.26
N ARG A 20 2.94 13.18 7.56
CA ARG A 20 2.64 14.60 7.60
C ARG A 20 2.76 15.18 6.20
N PHE A 21 1.71 15.79 5.69
CA PHE A 21 1.66 16.41 4.37
C PHE A 21 0.86 17.72 4.45
N GLY A 22 1.45 18.83 4.03
CA GLY A 22 0.89 20.15 4.28
C GLY A 22 0.73 20.40 5.79
N GLU A 23 -0.45 20.86 6.19
CA GLU A 23 -0.82 21.13 7.59
C GLU A 23 -1.43 19.91 8.30
N HIS A 24 -1.60 18.80 7.58
CA HIS A 24 -2.33 17.64 8.07
C HIS A 24 -1.42 16.44 8.33
N VAL A 25 -1.87 15.59 9.25
CA VAL A 25 -1.29 14.25 9.47
C VAL A 25 -2.29 13.23 8.95
N TYR A 26 -1.79 12.27 8.19
CA TYR A 26 -2.58 11.19 7.61
C TYR A 26 -2.11 9.85 8.15
N ARG A 27 -3.05 8.96 8.47
CA ARG A 27 -2.78 7.53 8.66
C ARG A 27 -3.02 6.82 7.33
N ILE A 28 -1.97 6.19 6.83
CA ILE A 28 -2.01 5.37 5.61
C ILE A 28 -1.91 3.92 6.03
N GLU A 29 -2.80 3.10 5.48
CA GLU A 29 -2.83 1.65 5.68
C GLU A 29 -2.72 0.97 4.31
N LEU A 30 -1.83 -0.01 4.21
CA LEU A 30 -1.61 -0.83 3.04
C LEU A 30 -1.83 -2.29 3.42
N TYR A 31 -2.68 -3.00 2.67
CA TYR A 31 -2.88 -4.42 2.90
C TYR A 31 -3.16 -5.16 1.60
N VAL A 32 -2.80 -6.44 1.57
CA VAL A 32 -2.99 -7.31 0.40
C VAL A 32 -4.35 -8.00 0.51
N ASN A 33 -5.05 -8.07 -0.61
CA ASN A 33 -6.22 -8.91 -0.78
C ASN A 33 -5.94 -9.91 -1.91
N ALA A 34 -5.95 -11.20 -1.58
CA ALA A 34 -5.69 -12.30 -2.49
C ALA A 34 -6.57 -13.49 -2.10
N ALA A 35 -6.97 -14.29 -3.08
CA ALA A 35 -7.61 -15.58 -2.81
C ALA A 35 -6.57 -16.56 -2.26
N GLU A 36 -6.99 -17.47 -1.38
CA GLU A 36 -6.11 -18.45 -0.74
C GLU A 36 -5.43 -19.34 -1.79
N GLU A 37 -6.19 -19.79 -2.79
CA GLU A 37 -5.65 -20.63 -3.87
C GLU A 37 -4.56 -19.89 -4.66
N THR A 38 -4.73 -18.58 -4.90
CA THR A 38 -3.71 -17.75 -5.56
C THR A 38 -2.43 -17.66 -4.74
N VAL A 39 -2.54 -17.57 -3.40
CA VAL A 39 -1.38 -17.52 -2.51
C VAL A 39 -0.64 -18.86 -2.54
N GLU A 40 -1.36 -19.98 -2.47
CA GLU A 40 -0.78 -21.33 -2.54
C GLU A 40 -0.09 -21.61 -3.88
N GLU A 41 -0.75 -21.31 -4.99
CA GLU A 41 -0.21 -21.46 -6.34
C GLU A 41 1.06 -20.61 -6.54
N THR A 42 1.03 -19.37 -6.05
CA THR A 42 2.19 -18.47 -6.14
C THR A 42 3.34 -18.95 -5.26
N ALA A 43 3.05 -19.44 -4.05
CA ALA A 43 4.04 -20.02 -3.15
C ALA A 43 4.75 -21.25 -3.76
N ALA A 44 4.05 -22.02 -4.59
CA ALA A 44 4.61 -23.18 -5.29
C ALA A 44 5.49 -22.79 -6.50
N ALA A 45 5.40 -21.55 -6.97
CA ALA A 45 6.17 -21.01 -8.10
C ALA A 45 7.40 -20.22 -7.62
N ASP A 46 7.38 -18.89 -7.78
CA ASP A 46 8.46 -17.98 -7.36
C ASP A 46 8.16 -17.22 -6.05
N GLY A 47 6.93 -17.37 -5.53
CA GLY A 47 6.48 -16.76 -4.30
C GLY A 47 6.10 -15.27 -4.40
N VAL A 48 6.11 -14.64 -5.59
CA VAL A 48 5.91 -13.17 -5.70
C VAL A 48 4.58 -12.81 -6.36
N LEU A 49 3.79 -11.99 -5.67
CA LEU A 49 2.53 -11.43 -6.17
C LEU A 49 2.75 -10.04 -6.80
N ASP A 50 2.32 -9.82 -8.05
CA ASP A 50 2.16 -8.47 -8.63
C ASP A 50 0.79 -7.89 -8.25
N LEU A 51 0.78 -7.03 -7.23
CA LEU A 51 -0.43 -6.48 -6.64
C LEU A 51 -1.01 -5.28 -7.41
N LEU A 52 -0.31 -4.78 -8.42
CA LEU A 52 -0.84 -3.76 -9.35
C LEU A 52 -1.35 -4.37 -10.66
N GLY A 53 -1.24 -5.69 -10.81
CA GLY A 53 -1.71 -6.48 -11.94
C GLY A 53 -3.16 -6.97 -11.81
N GLY A 54 -3.44 -8.07 -12.52
CA GLY A 54 -4.71 -8.79 -12.48
C GLY A 54 -4.68 -9.92 -11.44
N GLY A 55 -5.78 -10.10 -10.70
CA GLY A 55 -5.87 -11.08 -9.61
C GLY A 55 -5.71 -10.42 -8.24
N PRO A 56 -4.67 -10.77 -7.44
CA PRO A 56 -4.45 -10.19 -6.11
C PRO A 56 -4.21 -8.69 -6.21
N PHE A 57 -4.50 -7.95 -5.15
CA PHE A 57 -4.36 -6.50 -5.19
C PHE A 57 -3.98 -5.87 -3.87
N LEU A 58 -3.25 -4.76 -3.98
CA LEU A 58 -2.95 -3.88 -2.87
C LEU A 58 -4.14 -2.96 -2.63
N VAL A 59 -4.63 -2.91 -1.40
CA VAL A 59 -5.59 -1.91 -0.96
C VAL A 59 -4.85 -0.82 -0.22
N VAL A 60 -5.17 0.42 -0.59
CA VAL A 60 -4.76 1.62 0.15
C VAL A 60 -5.97 2.20 0.87
N ALA A 61 -5.82 2.45 2.16
CA ALA A 61 -6.75 3.24 2.95
C ALA A 61 -6.04 4.45 3.53
N VAL A 62 -6.68 5.61 3.47
CA VAL A 62 -6.17 6.88 3.97
C VAL A 62 -7.22 7.50 4.87
N ALA A 63 -6.80 7.87 6.08
CA ALA A 63 -7.58 8.70 6.99
C ALA A 63 -6.76 9.91 7.39
N ARG A 64 -7.43 11.06 7.60
CA ARG A 64 -6.81 12.26 8.15
C ARG A 64 -7.02 12.28 9.67
N GLU A 65 -5.98 12.63 10.40
CA GLU A 65 -6.05 12.87 11.83
C GLU A 65 -6.63 14.26 12.09
N GLU A 66 -7.71 14.30 12.85
CA GLU A 66 -8.38 15.50 13.32
C GLU A 66 -8.49 15.46 14.86
N PRO A 67 -8.76 16.60 15.53
CA PRO A 67 -8.95 16.62 16.98
C PRO A 67 -10.05 15.66 17.49
N GLY A 68 -11.07 15.40 16.67
CA GLY A 68 -12.16 14.47 16.96
C GLY A 68 -11.87 13.01 16.61
N GLY A 69 -10.68 12.69 16.09
CA GLY A 69 -10.29 11.35 15.67
C GLY A 69 -9.97 11.25 14.18
N LEU A 70 -9.99 10.02 13.66
CA LEU A 70 -9.65 9.75 12.27
C LEU A 70 -10.85 9.96 11.35
N VAL A 71 -10.67 10.76 10.32
CA VAL A 71 -11.65 10.98 9.25
C VAL A 71 -11.22 10.17 8.01
N PRO A 72 -11.94 9.10 7.64
CA PRO A 72 -11.64 8.33 6.44
C PRO A 72 -11.80 9.19 5.18
N LEU A 73 -10.78 9.18 4.31
CA LEU A 73 -10.78 9.94 3.06
C LEU A 73 -10.84 9.04 1.82
N LEU A 74 -10.18 7.89 1.90
CA LEU A 74 -10.03 6.98 0.77
C LEU A 74 -9.93 5.53 1.26
N ARG A 75 -10.57 4.61 0.55
CA ARG A 75 -10.24 3.18 0.57
C ARG A 75 -10.49 2.61 -0.81
N ARG A 76 -9.45 2.08 -1.45
CA ARG A 76 -9.57 1.49 -2.80
C ARG A 76 -8.42 0.56 -3.14
N LYS A 77 -8.64 -0.27 -4.16
CA LYS A 77 -7.55 -0.95 -4.88
C LYS A 77 -6.60 0.09 -5.48
N ALA A 78 -5.30 -0.11 -5.25
CA ALA A 78 -4.23 0.58 -5.96
C ALA A 78 -4.15 0.01 -7.39
N VAL A 79 -3.99 0.90 -8.36
CA VAL A 79 -3.84 0.54 -9.77
C VAL A 79 -2.58 1.25 -10.27
N ARG A 80 -1.78 0.54 -11.07
CA ARG A 80 -0.51 1.05 -11.61
C ARG A 80 -0.72 2.41 -12.27
N ASP A 81 0.09 3.38 -11.85
CA ASP A 81 0.12 4.76 -12.34
C ASP A 81 -1.20 5.55 -12.20
N LEU A 82 -2.22 4.99 -11.54
CA LEU A 82 -3.48 5.67 -11.32
C LEU A 82 -3.44 6.47 -10.01
N ALA A 83 -3.66 7.77 -10.14
CA ALA A 83 -3.75 8.68 -9.01
C ALA A 83 -4.90 8.31 -8.05
N CYS A 84 -4.55 8.29 -6.76
CA CYS A 84 -5.44 8.06 -5.64
C CYS A 84 -5.52 9.34 -4.80
N PRO A 85 -6.43 10.28 -5.12
CA PRO A 85 -6.61 11.49 -4.32
C PRO A 85 -7.26 11.18 -2.96
N ALA A 86 -6.78 11.82 -1.90
CA ALA A 86 -7.29 11.69 -0.54
C ALA A 86 -7.15 13.04 0.19
N GLY A 87 -8.14 13.91 0.05
CA GLY A 87 -8.03 15.29 0.55
C GLY A 87 -6.95 16.07 -0.22
N GLU A 88 -5.99 16.65 0.50
CA GLU A 88 -4.88 17.44 -0.08
C GLU A 88 -3.68 16.63 -0.55
N LEU A 89 -3.73 15.29 -0.44
CA LEU A 89 -2.67 14.42 -0.95
C LEU A 89 -3.17 13.57 -2.12
N ARG A 90 -2.23 13.24 -2.99
CA ARG A 90 -2.39 12.28 -4.09
C ARG A 90 -1.31 11.22 -3.97
N LEU A 91 -1.72 9.96 -3.93
CA LEU A 91 -0.84 8.80 -3.98
C LEU A 91 -0.81 8.20 -5.39
N VAL A 92 0.37 7.76 -5.85
CA VAL A 92 0.53 7.02 -7.11
C VAL A 92 1.42 5.82 -6.86
N PHE A 93 0.94 4.63 -7.19
CA PHE A 93 1.70 3.38 -7.03
C PHE A 93 2.26 2.96 -8.39
N ARG A 94 3.58 2.74 -8.45
CA ARG A 94 4.30 2.31 -9.66
C ARG A 94 4.64 0.83 -9.62
N GLU A 95 4.92 0.32 -8.43
CA GLU A 95 5.32 -1.07 -8.20
C GLU A 95 4.74 -1.54 -6.87
N ALA A 96 4.24 -2.77 -6.83
CA ALA A 96 3.88 -3.47 -5.60
C ALA A 96 4.04 -4.98 -5.83
N LEU A 97 5.27 -5.46 -5.69
CA LEU A 97 5.64 -6.86 -5.74
C LEU A 97 5.78 -7.35 -4.30
N VAL A 98 5.02 -8.36 -3.90
CA VAL A 98 5.05 -8.85 -2.51
C VAL A 98 5.28 -10.35 -2.50
N ASP A 99 6.33 -10.79 -1.83
CA ASP A 99 6.55 -12.20 -1.56
C ASP A 99 5.46 -12.71 -0.60
N VAL A 100 4.87 -13.86 -0.89
CA VAL A 100 3.79 -14.47 -0.09
C VAL A 100 4.18 -14.68 1.37
N ARG A 101 5.48 -14.85 1.67
CA ARG A 101 6.00 -14.99 3.04
C ARG A 101 5.97 -13.68 3.84
N ASN A 102 5.78 -12.55 3.17
CA ASN A 102 5.56 -11.24 3.78
C ASN A 102 4.08 -10.89 3.96
N LEU A 103 3.18 -11.85 3.68
CA LEU A 103 1.78 -11.73 4.04
C LEU A 103 1.60 -12.11 5.51
N ASN A 104 0.98 -11.22 6.28
CA ASN A 104 0.67 -11.35 7.70
C ASN A 104 1.89 -11.56 8.62
N GLY A 105 3.08 -11.14 8.19
CA GLY A 105 4.32 -11.27 8.95
C GLY A 105 5.47 -10.47 8.34
N THR A 106 6.50 -10.21 9.15
CA THR A 106 7.71 -9.48 8.75
C THR A 106 8.74 -10.42 8.10
N GLY A 107 9.56 -9.89 7.19
CA GLY A 107 10.63 -10.66 6.55
C GLY A 107 11.30 -9.99 5.35
N SER A 108 12.61 -10.18 5.20
CA SER A 108 13.38 -9.67 4.05
C SER A 108 13.37 -10.66 2.87
N TYR A 109 12.19 -10.99 2.35
CA TYR A 109 12.01 -11.94 1.23
C TYR A 109 11.98 -11.28 -0.15
N GLY A 110 12.35 -9.99 -0.26
CA GLY A 110 12.47 -9.30 -1.54
C GLY A 110 11.18 -8.65 -2.03
N SER A 111 10.21 -8.43 -1.16
CA SER A 111 9.05 -7.57 -1.45
C SER A 111 9.51 -6.15 -1.79
N LYS A 112 8.77 -5.45 -2.65
CA LYS A 112 9.07 -4.09 -3.10
C LYS A 112 7.79 -3.31 -3.41
N VAL A 113 7.65 -2.14 -2.81
CA VAL A 113 6.57 -1.20 -3.12
C VAL A 113 7.16 0.16 -3.44
N LEU A 114 6.82 0.68 -4.61
CA LEU A 114 7.20 2.03 -5.02
C LEU A 114 5.94 2.88 -5.14
N ALA A 115 5.80 3.82 -4.22
CA ALA A 115 4.68 4.75 -4.19
C ALA A 115 5.16 6.18 -3.99
N GLY A 116 4.60 7.10 -4.79
CA GLY A 116 4.85 8.52 -4.70
C GLY A 116 3.69 9.25 -4.02
N VAL A 117 4.00 10.30 -3.29
CA VAL A 117 3.04 11.29 -2.76
C VAL A 117 3.29 12.66 -3.39
N SER A 118 2.20 13.36 -3.69
CA SER A 118 2.20 14.71 -4.27
C SER A 118 0.94 15.47 -3.85
N ALA A 119 0.91 16.76 -4.12
CA ALA A 119 -0.33 17.54 -4.06
C ALA A 119 -1.24 17.17 -5.27
N PRO A 120 -2.55 17.47 -5.22
CA PRO A 120 -3.46 17.40 -6.36
C PRO A 120 -2.97 18.20 -7.58
#